data_AF-A0A448WU27-F1
#
_entry.id   AF-A0A448WU27-F1
#
_cell.length_a   1.000
_cell.length_b   1.000
_cell.length_c   1.000
_cell.angle_alpha   90.00
_cell.angle_beta   90.00
_cell.angle_gamma   90.00
#
_symmetry.space_group_name_H-M   'P 1'
#
loop_
_entity.id
_entity.type
_entity.pdbx_description
1 polymer ?
#
loop_
_entity_poly.entity_id
_entity_poly.type
_entity_poly.pdbx_seq_one_letter_code
_entity_poly.pdbx_strand_id
1 'polypeptide(L)'
;MIYFSQCNTAIFRLFDVGGQRSERKKWIHCFEGVTAIIFIVALNEYDLGLAEDQGTSYWHKGTRFLARLELLSKPALCLISVTLS
;
A
#
# COMPACT_ATOMS: atom_id res chain seq x y z
N MET A 1 13.14 -1.63 -1.26
CA MET A 1 14.03 -2.82 -1.35
C MET A 1 13.32 -3.87 -2.18
N ILE A 2 14.01 -4.59 -3.09
CA ILE A 2 13.39 -5.63 -3.94
C ILE A 2 13.58 -6.97 -3.24
N TYR A 3 12.49 -7.72 -3.06
CA TYR A 3 12.49 -9.05 -2.48
C TYR A 3 12.04 -10.08 -3.52
N PHE A 4 12.70 -11.23 -3.54
CA PHE A 4 12.32 -12.37 -4.39
C PHE A 4 11.82 -13.49 -3.49
N SER A 5 10.65 -14.05 -3.81
CA SER A 5 10.07 -15.19 -3.08
C SER A 5 9.56 -16.24 -4.06
N GLN A 6 9.80 -17.51 -3.76
CA GLN A 6 9.32 -18.64 -4.56
C GLN A 6 8.17 -19.32 -3.82
N CYS A 7 7.01 -19.45 -4.50
CA CYS A 7 5.91 -20.27 -4.01
C CYS A 7 5.61 -21.33 -5.08
N ASN A 8 5.88 -22.59 -4.74
CA ASN A 8 5.79 -23.72 -5.65
C ASN A 8 6.67 -23.52 -6.91
N THR A 9 6.07 -23.38 -8.10
CA THR A 9 6.75 -23.10 -9.38
C THR A 9 6.76 -21.62 -9.78
N ALA A 10 6.08 -20.75 -9.03
CA ALA A 10 5.98 -19.33 -9.36
C ALA A 10 7.03 -18.50 -8.62
N ILE A 11 7.69 -17.60 -9.35
CA ILE A 11 8.64 -16.62 -8.82
C ILE A 11 7.91 -15.28 -8.66
N PHE A 12 7.87 -14.77 -7.43
CA PHE A 12 7.29 -13.48 -7.09
C PHE A 12 8.40 -12.45 -6.86
N ARG A 13 8.25 -11.28 -7.48
CA ARG A 13 9.08 -10.10 -7.26
C ARG A 13 8.27 -9.08 -6.48
N LEU A 14 8.66 -8.83 -5.25
CA LEU A 14 8.00 -7.89 -4.35
C LEU A 14 8.83 -6.62 -4.25
N PHE A 15 8.18 -5.49 -4.45
CA PHE A 15 8.80 -4.17 -4.35
C PHE A 15 8.24 -3.45 -3.15
N ASP A 16 9.08 -3.23 -2.14
CA ASP A 16 8.72 -2.41 -1.00
C ASP A 16 8.96 -0.93 -1.33
N VAL A 17 7.86 -0.17 -1.35
CA VAL A 17 7.82 1.27 -1.61
C VAL A 17 7.40 2.00 -0.34
N GLY A 18 8.19 2.99 0.07
CA GLY A 18 7.91 3.75 1.29
C GLY A 18 6.56 4.47 1.25
N GLY A 19 5.77 4.34 2.32
CA GLY A 19 4.44 4.95 2.51
C GLY A 19 4.43 6.47 2.74
N GLN A 20 5.60 7.05 3.06
CA GLN A 20 5.76 8.46 3.39
C GLN A 20 5.45 9.37 2.20
N ARG A 21 4.90 10.56 2.45
CA ARG A 21 4.47 11.49 1.40
C ARG A 21 5.61 11.91 0.46
N SER A 22 6.82 12.09 1.00
CA SER A 22 8.04 12.38 0.24
C SER A 22 8.39 11.28 -0.77
N GLU A 23 8.14 10.03 -0.41
CA GLU A 23 8.44 8.84 -1.23
C GLU A 23 7.39 8.57 -2.31
N ARG A 24 6.14 9.04 -2.13
CA ARG A 24 5.02 8.81 -3.07
C ARG A 24 5.27 9.31 -4.49
N LYS A 25 6.10 10.35 -4.66
CA LYS A 25 6.48 10.84 -6.00
C LYS A 25 7.24 9.79 -6.82
N LYS A 26 7.90 8.84 -6.15
CA LYS A 26 8.68 7.76 -6.80
C LYS A 26 7.81 6.59 -7.25
N TRP A 27 6.58 6.48 -6.74
CA TRP A 27 5.70 5.32 -6.96
C TRP A 27 5.29 5.16 -8.42
N ILE A 28 5.20 6.25 -9.18
CA ILE A 28 4.74 6.21 -10.57
C ILE A 28 5.62 5.32 -11.44
N HIS A 29 6.92 5.25 -11.13
CA HIS A 29 7.88 4.40 -11.85
C HIS A 29 7.85 2.94 -11.38
N CYS A 30 7.24 2.66 -10.22
CA CYS A 30 7.17 1.32 -9.66
C CYS A 30 5.99 0.50 -10.18
N PHE A 31 5.03 1.11 -10.88
CA PHE A 31 3.80 0.43 -11.30
C PHE A 31 3.85 -0.20 -12.70
N GLU A 32 4.95 -0.03 -13.43
CA GLU A 32 5.12 -0.67 -14.74
C GLU A 32 5.41 -2.17 -14.57
N GLY A 33 4.58 -3.01 -15.18
CA GLY A 33 4.74 -4.47 -15.11
C GLY A 33 4.36 -5.12 -13.78
N VAL A 34 3.65 -4.42 -12.89
CA VAL A 34 3.16 -4.97 -11.62
C VAL A 34 1.82 -5.69 -11.80
N THR A 35 1.78 -6.96 -11.43
CA THR A 35 0.57 -7.81 -11.50
C THR A 35 -0.45 -7.51 -10.40
N ALA A 36 0.01 -7.16 -9.20
CA ALA A 36 -0.82 -6.97 -8.02
C ALA A 36 -0.23 -5.91 -7.08
N ILE A 37 -1.09 -5.20 -6.34
CA ILE A 37 -0.66 -4.23 -5.34
C ILE A 37 -1.20 -4.68 -3.99
N ILE A 38 -0.29 -4.74 -3.01
CA ILE A 38 -0.62 -5.02 -1.62
C ILE A 38 -0.60 -3.70 -0.88
N PHE A 39 -1.75 -3.32 -0.31
CA PHE A 39 -1.87 -2.12 0.51
C PHE A 39 -2.07 -2.52 1.95
N ILE A 40 -1.13 -2.10 2.81
CA ILE A 40 -1.13 -2.44 4.24
C ILE A 40 -1.62 -1.22 5.03
N VAL A 41 -2.53 -1.46 5.97
CA VAL A 41 -3.04 -0.44 6.89
C VAL A 41 -2.94 -0.96 8.32
N ALA A 42 -2.44 -0.11 9.22
CA ALA A 42 -2.42 -0.36 10.64
C ALA A 42 -3.86 -0.30 11.20
N LEU A 43 -4.34 -1.42 11.74
CA LEU A 43 -5.67 -1.49 12.35
C LEU A 43 -5.74 -0.83 13.73
N ASN A 44 -4.66 -0.88 14.50
CA ASN A 44 -4.60 -0.28 15.83
C ASN A 44 -4.62 1.26 15.80
N GLU A 45 -4.34 1.86 14.65
CA GLU A 45 -4.31 3.31 14.45
C GLU A 45 -5.51 3.78 13.62
N TYR A 46 -6.60 3.01 13.63
CA TYR A 46 -7.65 3.22 12.64
C TYR A 46 -8.44 4.51 12.83
N ASP A 47 -8.63 4.85 14.09
CA ASP A 47 -9.31 6.01 14.61
C ASP A 47 -8.33 7.16 14.91
N LEU A 48 -7.01 6.90 14.86
CA LEU A 48 -5.99 7.91 15.09
C LEU A 48 -5.91 8.90 13.92
N GLY A 49 -5.81 10.17 14.26
CA GLY A 49 -5.50 11.25 13.33
C GLY A 49 -4.04 11.19 12.90
N LEU A 50 -3.75 11.69 11.70
CA LEU A 50 -2.37 11.79 11.23
C LEU A 50 -1.60 12.82 12.06
N ALA A 51 -0.33 12.56 12.33
CA ALA A 51 0.55 13.55 12.97
C ALA A 51 0.58 14.90 12.22
N GLU A 52 0.39 14.87 10.89
CA GLU A 52 0.38 16.05 10.01
C GLU A 52 -1.00 16.72 9.92
N ASP A 53 -2.08 16.00 10.23
CA ASP A 53 -3.48 16.46 10.07
C ASP A 53 -4.39 15.62 10.98
N GLN A 54 -4.67 16.14 12.17
CA GLN A 54 -5.49 15.44 13.16
C GLN A 54 -6.96 15.30 12.75
N GLY A 55 -7.41 16.03 11.72
CA GLY A 55 -8.78 15.92 11.20
C GLY A 55 -9.00 14.72 10.27
N THR A 56 -7.93 14.04 9.84
CA THR A 56 -8.01 12.93 8.91
C THR A 56 -7.42 11.66 9.51
N SER A 57 -8.25 10.62 9.69
CA SER A 57 -7.78 9.29 10.10
C SER A 57 -6.90 8.62 9.05
N TYR A 58 -5.99 7.73 9.47
CA TYR A 58 -5.17 6.92 8.56
C TYR A 58 -5.99 6.14 7.53
N TRP A 59 -7.18 5.62 7.89
CA TRP A 59 -8.08 4.91 6.96
C TRP A 59 -8.64 5.81 5.89
N HIS A 60 -9.20 6.95 6.28
CA HIS A 60 -9.75 7.91 5.31
C HIS A 60 -8.68 8.44 4.35
N LYS A 61 -7.42 8.57 4.77
CA LYS A 61 -6.31 8.93 3.88
C LYS A 61 -5.96 7.77 2.95
N GLY A 62 -5.91 6.54 3.46
CA GLY A 62 -5.61 5.34 2.68
C GLY A 62 -6.64 5.05 1.60
N THR A 63 -7.93 5.06 1.95
CA THR A 63 -9.03 4.82 0.99
C THR A 63 -9.12 5.89 -0.10
N ARG A 64 -8.97 7.17 0.26
CA ARG A 64 -8.90 8.26 -0.74
C ARG A 64 -7.69 8.11 -1.66
N PHE A 65 -6.55 7.69 -1.11
CA PHE A 65 -5.33 7.50 -1.90
C PHE A 65 -5.48 6.35 -2.90
N LEU A 66 -6.04 5.21 -2.47
CA LEU A 66 -6.36 4.08 -3.34
C LEU A 66 -7.36 4.46 -4.42
N ALA A 67 -8.40 5.23 -4.07
CA ALA A 67 -9.38 5.73 -5.03
C ALA A 67 -8.76 6.72 -6.05
N ARG A 68 -7.84 7.59 -5.61
CA ARG A 68 -7.18 8.59 -6.47
C ARG A 68 -6.22 7.98 -7.50
N LEU A 69 -5.64 6.83 -7.19
CA LEU A 69 -4.75 6.12 -8.12
C LEU A 69 -5.48 5.14 -9.05
N GLU A 70 -6.83 5.13 -9.04
CA GLU A 70 -7.68 4.19 -9.80
C GLU A 70 -7.36 2.71 -9.53
N LEU A 71 -6.60 2.40 -8.47
CA LEU A 71 -6.12 1.05 -8.17
C LEU A 71 -7.24 0.11 -7.74
N LEU A 72 -8.37 0.66 -7.27
CA LEU A 72 -9.59 -0.09 -6.98
C LEU A 72 -10.17 -0.80 -8.20
N SER A 73 -9.80 -0.40 -9.43
CA SER A 73 -10.22 -1.06 -10.66
C SER A 73 -9.34 -2.27 -11.04
N LYS A 74 -8.18 -2.47 -10.39
CA LYS A 74 -7.29 -3.59 -10.69
C LYS A 74 -7.71 -4.83 -9.90
N PRO A 75 -7.90 -6.00 -10.55
CA PRO A 75 -8.51 -7.19 -9.94
C PRO A 75 -7.68 -7.84 -8.81
N ALA A 76 -6.46 -7.36 -8.54
CA ALA A 76 -5.55 -7.94 -7.55
C ALA A 76 -5.13 -6.94 -6.48
N LEU A 77 -6.08 -6.18 -5.92
CA LEU A 77 -5.85 -5.43 -4.70
C LEU A 77 -6.01 -6.38 -3.50
N CYS A 78 -4.91 -6.91 -2.99
CA CYS A 78 -4.93 -7.68 -1.75
C CYS A 78 -4.76 -6.70 -0.59
N LEU A 79 -5.84 -6.40 0.12
CA LEU A 79 -5.79 -5.67 1.38
C LEU A 79 -5.30 -6.66 2.45
N ILE A 80 -3.99 -6.72 2.68
CA ILE A 80 -3.45 -7.53 3.77
C ILE A 80 -3.52 -6.70 5.04
N SER A 81 -4.47 -7.06 5.89
CA SER A 81 -4.61 -6.57 7.24
C SER A 81 -3.44 -7.09 8.07
N VAL A 82 -2.59 -6.17 8.56
CA VAL A 82 -1.53 -6.52 9.51
C VAL A 82 -1.97 -6.01 10.88
N THR A 83 -2.24 -6.94 11.79
CA THR A 83 -2.31 -6.68 13.23
C THR A 83 -0.87 -6.59 13.71
N LEU A 84 -0.38 -5.38 14.00
CA LEU A 84 0.80 -5.20 14.84
C LEU A 84 0.31 -5.27 16.29
N SER A 85 0.54 -6.40 16.97
CA SER A 85 0.52 -6.49 18.43
C SER A 85 1.82 -5.95 19.00
#